data_AF-A0A3N0GJT3-F1
#
_entry.id   AF-A0A3N0GJT3-F1
#
_cell.length_a   1.000
_cell.length_b   1.000
_cell.length_c   1.000
_cell.angle_alpha   90.00
_cell.angle_beta   90.00
_cell.angle_gamma   90.00
#
_symmetry.space_group_name_H-M   'P 1'
#
loop_
_entity.id
_entity.type
_entity.pdbx_description
1 polymer ?
#
loop_
_entity_poly.entity_id
_entity_poly.type
_entity_poly.pdbx_seq_one_letter_code
_entity_poly.pdbx_strand_id
1 'polypeptide(L)'
;MTARFAYFYLMGADTARIRSSARAHAEHWRTLALADYLGGPFGDRSGGLITFRADDVRDAERMVASDPFFLEGLLDSWTLKEWAVDGAPG
;
A
#
# COMPACT_ATOMS: atom_id res chain seq x y z
N MET A 1 -17.64 -9.03 -7.04
CA MET A 1 -16.78 -8.30 -8.00
C MET A 1 -15.73 -7.60 -7.18
N THR A 2 -14.45 -7.64 -7.57
CA THR A 2 -13.39 -6.96 -6.83
C THR A 2 -13.33 -5.48 -7.21
N ALA A 3 -13.14 -4.61 -6.23
CA ALA A 3 -12.93 -3.17 -6.44
C ALA A 3 -11.45 -2.84 -6.39
N ARG A 4 -11.02 -1.78 -7.09
CA ARG A 4 -9.64 -1.30 -7.01
C ARG A 4 -9.51 -0.34 -5.83
N PHE A 5 -8.42 -0.45 -5.09
CA PHE A 5 -8.09 0.44 -3.99
C PHE A 5 -6.77 1.16 -4.26
N ALA A 6 -6.68 2.38 -3.75
CA ALA A 6 -5.47 3.18 -3.68
C ALA A 6 -5.08 3.39 -2.22
N TYR A 7 -3.91 2.89 -1.86
CA TYR A 7 -3.26 3.06 -0.56
C TYR A 7 -2.11 4.03 -0.71
N PHE A 8 -2.32 5.24 -0.21
CA PHE A 8 -1.34 6.33 -0.19
C PHE A 8 -0.78 6.45 1.23
N TYR A 9 0.54 6.57 1.37
CA TYR A 9 1.17 6.73 2.66
C TYR A 9 2.37 7.69 2.60
N LEU A 10 2.61 8.40 3.70
CA LEU A 10 3.79 9.23 3.94
C LEU A 10 4.63 8.62 5.06
N MET A 11 5.94 8.69 4.89
CA MET A 11 6.90 8.12 5.83
C MET A 11 7.16 9.08 7.00
N GLY A 12 7.35 8.50 8.18
CA GLY A 12 7.84 9.23 9.35
C GLY A 12 9.32 9.59 9.25
N ALA A 13 9.84 10.24 10.29
CA ALA A 13 11.20 10.77 10.29
C ALA A 13 12.32 9.73 10.49
N ASP A 14 12.01 8.50 10.94
CA ASP A 14 13.01 7.47 11.24
C ASP A 14 13.51 6.75 9.97
N THR A 15 14.34 7.46 9.20
CA THR A 15 14.84 6.97 7.91
C THR A 15 15.68 5.69 8.05
N ALA A 16 16.28 5.42 9.22
CA ALA A 16 17.08 4.21 9.43
C ALA A 16 16.18 2.96 9.50
N ARG A 17 15.13 3.01 10.32
CA ARG A 17 14.16 1.92 10.43
C ARG A 17 13.39 1.71 9.13
N ILE A 18 13.04 2.80 8.45
CA ILE A 18 12.41 2.74 7.13
C ILE A 18 13.28 1.97 6.13
N ARG A 19 14.58 2.29 6.06
CA ARG A 19 15.50 1.58 5.16
C ARG A 19 15.64 0.10 5.50
N SER A 20 15.65 -0.27 6.78
CA SER A 20 15.71 -1.69 7.18
C SER A 20 14.42 -2.46 6.87
N SER A 21 13.26 -1.81 6.99
CA SER A 21 11.94 -2.44 6.76
C SER A 21 11.52 -2.44 5.27
N ALA A 22 12.10 -1.58 4.44
CA ALA A 22 11.70 -1.42 3.03
C ALA A 22 11.73 -2.71 2.20
N ARG A 23 12.68 -3.62 2.47
CA ARG A 23 12.73 -4.92 1.80
C ARG A 23 11.56 -5.81 2.23
N ALA A 24 11.28 -5.89 3.53
CA ALA A 24 10.17 -6.69 4.07
C ALA A 24 8.83 -6.15 3.55
N HIS A 25 8.65 -4.82 3.55
CA HIS A 25 7.48 -4.16 2.95
C HIS A 25 7.28 -4.58 1.48
N ALA A 26 8.32 -4.46 0.66
CA ALA A 26 8.21 -4.77 -0.76
C ALA A 26 8.03 -6.26 -1.05
N GLU A 27 8.60 -7.14 -0.23
CA GLU A 27 8.40 -8.60 -0.33
C GLU A 27 6.97 -8.98 0.07
N HIS A 28 6.47 -8.44 1.20
CA HIS A 28 5.11 -8.67 1.70
C HIS A 28 4.06 -8.43 0.62
N TRP A 29 4.03 -7.22 0.04
CA TRP A 29 3.05 -6.87 -1.00
C TRP A 29 3.16 -7.74 -2.26
N ARG A 30 4.37 -8.18 -2.64
CA ARG A 30 4.55 -9.10 -3.77
C ARG A 30 4.03 -10.51 -3.46
N THR A 31 4.19 -11.00 -2.23
CA THR A 31 3.73 -12.34 -1.85
C THR A 31 2.21 -12.46 -1.79
N LEU A 32 1.48 -11.36 -1.64
CA LEU A 32 0.02 -11.35 -1.72
C LEU A 32 -0.49 -11.68 -3.14
N ALA A 33 0.35 -11.59 -4.17
CA ALA A 33 0.02 -11.94 -5.56
C ALA A 33 -1.31 -11.31 -6.06
N LEU A 34 -1.57 -10.07 -5.67
CA LEU A 34 -2.83 -9.38 -5.93
C LEU A 34 -2.97 -9.04 -7.42
N ALA A 35 -4.18 -9.20 -7.95
CA ALA A 35 -4.51 -8.84 -9.32
C ALA A 35 -4.30 -7.32 -9.56
N ASP A 36 -3.72 -6.99 -10.71
CA ASP A 36 -3.40 -5.63 -11.14
C ASP A 36 -2.61 -4.80 -10.13
N TYR A 37 -1.81 -5.46 -9.28
CA TYR A 37 -0.96 -4.79 -8.30
C TYR A 37 0.02 -3.82 -8.98
N LEU A 38 0.01 -2.56 -8.54
CA LEU A 38 1.01 -1.56 -8.86
C LEU A 38 1.41 -0.87 -7.56
N GLY A 39 2.68 -0.97 -7.16
CA GLY A 39 3.15 -0.36 -5.92
C GLY A 39 4.58 0.15 -6.04
N GLY A 40 4.87 1.25 -5.35
CA GLY A 40 6.22 1.80 -5.30
C GLY A 40 6.32 3.09 -4.48
N PRO A 41 7.56 3.49 -4.13
CA PRO A 41 7.81 4.75 -3.45
C PRO A 41 7.60 5.94 -4.40
N PHE A 42 7.27 7.10 -3.83
CA PHE A 42 7.34 8.37 -4.56
C PHE A 42 8.80 8.69 -4.95
N GLY A 43 8.97 9.48 -6.02
CA GLY A 43 10.30 9.81 -6.55
C GLY A 43 11.21 10.52 -5.53
N ASP A 44 10.62 11.27 -4.60
CA ASP A 44 11.32 11.97 -3.51
C ASP A 44 11.49 11.12 -2.23
N ARG A 45 10.99 9.89 -2.22
CA ARG A 45 10.99 8.96 -1.08
C ARG A 45 10.25 9.46 0.16
N SER A 46 9.36 10.45 0.02
CA SER A 46 8.52 10.94 1.12
C SER A 46 7.44 9.93 1.55
N GLY A 47 7.18 8.91 0.73
CA GLY A 47 6.03 8.03 0.86
C GLY A 47 5.97 7.01 -0.26
N GLY A 48 4.78 6.45 -0.47
CA GLY A 48 4.49 5.57 -1.58
C GLY A 48 3.01 5.46 -1.88
N LEU A 49 2.74 4.84 -3.02
CA LEU A 49 1.41 4.51 -3.48
C LEU A 49 1.38 3.04 -3.85
N ILE A 50 0.35 2.35 -3.39
CA ILE A 50 0.04 0.98 -3.78
C ILE A 50 -1.40 0.95 -4.26
N THR A 51 -1.62 0.33 -5.41
CA THR A 51 -2.96 0.07 -5.93
C THR A 51 -3.13 -1.42 -6.17
N PHE A 52 -4.27 -1.95 -5.77
CA PHE A 52 -4.56 -3.38 -5.80
C PHE A 52 -6.06 -3.63 -5.87
N ARG A 53 -6.46 -4.86 -6.20
CA ARG A 53 -7.86 -5.31 -6.16
C ARG A 53 -8.13 -6.03 -4.84
N ALA A 54 -9.29 -5.78 -4.25
CA ALA A 54 -9.79 -6.48 -3.07
C ALA A 54 -11.31 -6.72 -3.20
N ASP A 55 -11.84 -7.65 -2.41
CA ASP A 55 -13.27 -7.99 -2.46
C ASP A 55 -14.15 -6.83 -1.95
N ASP A 56 -13.71 -6.19 -0.87
CA ASP A 56 -14.38 -5.04 -0.26
C ASP A 56 -13.38 -4.18 0.53
N VAL A 57 -13.87 -3.09 1.13
CA VAL A 57 -13.03 -2.18 1.93
C VAL A 57 -12.41 -2.86 3.14
N ARG A 58 -13.09 -3.83 3.77
CA ARG A 58 -12.56 -4.52 4.95
C ARG A 58 -11.41 -5.45 4.57
N ASP A 59 -11.50 -6.07 3.40
CA ASP A 59 -10.41 -6.87 2.84
C ASP A 59 -9.20 -6.00 2.51
N ALA A 60 -9.41 -4.85 1.89
CA ALA A 60 -8.35 -3.89 1.64
C ALA A 60 -7.70 -3.36 2.93
N GLU A 61 -8.49 -3.08 3.96
CA GLU A 61 -7.99 -2.67 5.28
C GLU A 61 -7.14 -3.76 5.93
N ARG A 62 -7.54 -5.04 5.83
CA ARG A 62 -6.73 -6.17 6.33
C ARG A 62 -5.39 -6.26 5.62
N MET A 63 -5.37 -6.07 4.29
CA MET A 63 -4.12 -6.07 3.53
C MET A 63 -3.20 -4.93 3.97
N VAL A 64 -3.71 -3.71 4.13
CA VAL A 64 -2.93 -2.56 4.65
C VAL A 64 -2.44 -2.80 6.07
N ALA A 65 -3.29 -3.33 6.96
CA ALA A 65 -2.91 -3.61 8.35
C ALA A 65 -1.83 -4.69 8.48
N SER A 66 -1.61 -5.50 7.43
CA SER A 66 -0.54 -6.51 7.37
C SER A 66 0.79 -5.96 6.83
N ASP A 67 0.83 -4.71 6.37
CA ASP A 67 2.04 -4.07 5.85
C ASP A 67 3.10 -3.88 6.96
N PRO A 68 4.36 -4.33 6.77
CA PRO A 68 5.45 -4.08 7.70
C PRO A 68 5.63 -2.61 8.11
N PHE A 69 5.45 -1.65 7.20
CA PHE A 69 5.52 -0.23 7.56
C PHE A 69 4.39 0.19 8.51
N PHE A 70 3.20 -0.38 8.34
CA PHE A 70 2.05 -0.15 9.22
C PHE A 70 2.28 -0.78 10.60
N LEU A 71 2.68 -2.06 10.63
CA LEU A 71 2.92 -2.83 11.85
C LEU A 71 4.05 -2.22 12.70
N GLU A 72 5.09 -1.69 12.05
CA GLU A 72 6.22 -1.06 12.73
C GLU A 72 5.98 0.41 13.11
N GLY A 73 4.83 0.99 12.75
CA GLY A 73 4.49 2.39 13.03
C GLY A 73 5.44 3.37 12.34
N LEU A 74 5.83 3.09 11.09
CA LEU A 74 6.81 3.88 10.32
C LEU A 74 6.17 4.98 9.47
N LEU A 75 4.85 5.05 9.44
CA LEU A 75 4.07 6.00 8.64
C LEU A 75 3.74 7.23 9.48
N ASP A 76 3.91 8.42 8.90
CA ASP A 76 3.41 9.67 9.47
C ASP A 76 1.90 9.79 9.26
N SER A 77 1.45 9.49 8.04
CA SER A 77 0.04 9.47 7.68
C SER A 77 -0.22 8.49 6.54
N TRP A 78 -1.47 8.04 6.42
CA TRP A 78 -1.88 7.15 5.34
C TRP A 78 -3.36 7.31 5.03
N THR A 79 -3.78 6.87 3.86
CA THR A 79 -5.17 6.86 3.43
C THR A 79 -5.40 5.68 2.49
N LEU A 80 -6.53 5.00 2.70
CA LEU A 80 -7.04 3.96 1.81
C LEU A 80 -8.37 4.43 1.20
N LYS A 81 -8.48 4.33 -0.12
CA LYS A 81 -9.70 4.68 -0.86
C LYS A 81 -10.01 3.62 -1.90
N GLU A 82 -11.28 3.28 -2.03
CA GLU A 82 -11.76 2.67 -3.28
C GLU A 82 -11.52 3.67 -4.41
N TRP A 83 -10.95 3.19 -5.51
CA TRP A 83 -10.56 3.99 -6.66
C TRP A 83 -11.33 3.52 -7.89
N ALA A 84 -12.33 4.32 -8.28
CA ALA A 84 -13.01 4.18 -9.56
C ALA A 84 -12.09 4.69 -10.67
N VAL A 85 -11.49 3.76 -11.43
CA VAL A 85 -10.62 4.08 -12.56
C VAL A 85 -11.48 4.36 -13.79
N ASP A 86 -11.34 5.56 -14.36
CA ASP A 86 -12.01 5.90 -15.61
C ASP A 86 -11.63 4.92 -16.74
N GLY A 87 -12.63 4.35 -17.41
CA GLY A 87 -12.44 3.45 -18.55
C GLY A 87 -12.02 2.01 -18.20
N ALA A 88 -11.96 1.63 -16.92
CA ALA A 88 -11.86 0.22 -16.56
C ALA A 88 -13.19 -0.49 -16.86
N PRO A 89 -13.20 -1.66 -17.54
CA PRO A 89 -14.43 -2.44 -17.70
C PRO A 89 -14.94 -2.85 -16.31
N GLY A 90 -16.24 -2.60 -16.09
CA GLY A 90 -16.96 -2.98 -14.87
C GLY A 90 -16.93 -4.48 -14.65
#